data_AF-A0A672LTG2-F1
#
_entry.id   AF-A0A672LTG2-F1
#
_cell.length_a   1.000
_cell.length_b   1.000
_cell.length_c   1.000
_cell.angle_alpha   90.00
_cell.angle_beta   90.00
_cell.angle_gamma   90.00
#
_symmetry.space_group_name_H-M   'P 1'
#
loop_
_entity.id
_entity.type
_entity.pdbx_description
1 polymer ?
#
loop_
_entity_poly.entity_id
_entity_poly.type
_entity_poly.pdbx_seq_one_letter_code
_entity_poly.pdbx_strand_id
1 'polypeptide(L)'
;IYLIYRPGQERLYSRGEVDEIPDWVHELVVDRLVTHGVIPEGFVNSAVINDYQPGGCIVSHVDPIHIFERPIVSVSFFSDSALCFGCKFQFKPIRVSEPVLYLPVGRGSVTVLSGYAADDITHCIRPQDIKERRAVIILRKTRPDAPRLNSSSLSPSIHSSERRHILKAKRSHRKADPDAAHRPRILEMDKELQRRSLSSRQRRHDGDSSENSWRRADEREPGSRYTHDHAPARRVKMRRH
;
A
#
# COMPACT_ATOMS: atom_id res chain seq x y z
N ILE A 1 -17.33 4.39 2.31
CA ILE A 1 -17.27 4.35 0.83
C ILE A 1 -16.98 2.94 0.29
N TYR A 2 -16.04 2.16 0.82
CA TYR A 2 -16.05 0.68 0.67
C TYR A 2 -15.19 0.05 1.76
N LEU A 3 -15.36 -1.24 2.02
CA LEU A 3 -14.45 -2.05 2.83
C LEU A 3 -13.55 -2.89 1.94
N ILE A 4 -12.29 -3.03 2.36
CA ILE A 4 -11.32 -3.96 1.77
C ILE A 4 -11.29 -5.19 2.66
N TYR A 5 -11.91 -6.29 2.22
CA TYR A 5 -11.71 -7.59 2.88
C TYR A 5 -10.40 -8.21 2.43
N ARG A 6 -10.16 -8.24 1.11
CA ARG A 6 -8.92 -8.65 0.44
C ARG A 6 -8.64 -7.73 -0.74
N PRO A 7 -7.38 -7.61 -1.21
CA PRO A 7 -7.07 -6.88 -2.45
C PRO A 7 -7.95 -7.37 -3.61
N GLY A 8 -8.64 -6.47 -4.30
CA GLY A 8 -9.55 -6.80 -5.40
C GLY A 8 -10.93 -7.34 -4.95
N GLN A 9 -11.20 -7.40 -3.65
CA GLN A 9 -12.51 -7.78 -3.09
C GLN A 9 -13.17 -6.63 -2.34
N GLU A 10 -12.91 -5.41 -2.76
CA GLU A 10 -13.53 -4.21 -2.23
C GLU A 10 -15.06 -4.30 -2.40
N ARG A 11 -15.79 -3.83 -1.38
CA ARG A 11 -17.26 -3.80 -1.37
C ARG A 11 -17.75 -2.46 -0.86
N LEU A 12 -18.63 -1.81 -1.61
CA LEU A 12 -19.32 -0.62 -1.13
C LEU A 12 -20.10 -0.95 0.15
N TYR A 13 -20.20 0.01 1.06
CA TYR A 13 -21.12 -0.14 2.19
C TYR A 13 -22.58 -0.16 1.71
N SER A 14 -23.46 -0.66 2.57
CA SER A 14 -24.91 -0.49 2.41
C SER A 14 -25.25 1.00 2.26
N ARG A 15 -26.31 1.31 1.52
CA ARG A 15 -26.75 2.71 1.35
C ARG A 15 -27.14 3.28 2.73
N GLY A 16 -26.74 4.52 3.01
CA GLY A 16 -27.01 5.20 4.29
C GLY A 16 -25.98 4.95 5.39
N GLU A 17 -24.99 4.06 5.21
CA GLU A 17 -23.94 3.80 6.20
C GLU A 17 -22.82 4.85 6.22
N VAL A 18 -22.83 5.76 5.25
CA VAL A 18 -21.90 6.89 5.20
C VAL A 18 -22.69 8.16 5.00
N ASP A 19 -22.16 9.25 5.56
CA ASP A 19 -22.75 10.57 5.42
C ASP A 19 -22.88 10.97 3.95
N GLU A 20 -23.88 11.80 3.68
CA GLU A 20 -24.06 12.42 2.37
C GLU A 20 -22.89 13.38 2.08
N ILE A 21 -22.68 13.68 0.79
CA ILE A 21 -21.65 14.63 0.40
C ILE A 21 -22.07 16.00 0.94
N PRO A 22 -21.23 16.68 1.74
CA PRO A 22 -21.59 17.99 2.28
C PRO A 22 -21.84 19.02 1.17
N ASP A 23 -22.82 19.91 1.37
CA ASP A 23 -23.22 20.93 0.38
C ASP A 23 -22.03 21.78 -0.10
N TRP A 24 -21.12 22.16 0.79
CA TRP A 24 -19.94 22.93 0.41
C TRP A 24 -19.02 22.20 -0.58
N VAL A 25 -19.00 20.87 -0.59
CA VAL A 25 -18.24 20.08 -1.59
C VAL A 25 -18.91 20.21 -2.95
N HIS A 26 -20.25 20.20 -2.99
CA HIS A 26 -21.00 20.45 -4.21
C HIS A 26 -20.72 21.87 -4.73
N GLU A 27 -21.06 22.87 -3.92
CA GLU A 27 -21.01 24.29 -4.30
C GLU A 27 -19.60 24.78 -4.67
N LEU A 28 -18.59 24.41 -3.87
CA LEU A 28 -17.25 25.00 -3.99
C LEU A 28 -16.30 24.15 -4.84
N VAL A 29 -16.60 22.87 -5.06
CA VAL A 29 -15.70 21.94 -5.77
C VAL A 29 -16.37 21.31 -6.97
N VAL A 30 -17.46 20.57 -6.79
CA VAL A 30 -18.10 19.83 -7.90
C VAL A 30 -18.64 20.79 -8.95
N ASP A 31 -19.39 21.81 -8.54
CA ASP A 31 -20.02 22.76 -9.48
C ASP A 31 -18.98 23.55 -10.28
N ARG A 32 -17.83 23.85 -9.66
CA ARG A 32 -16.69 24.47 -10.35
C ARG A 32 -16.11 23.54 -11.42
N LEU A 33 -15.93 22.26 -11.11
CA LEU A 33 -15.44 21.28 -12.07
C LEU A 33 -16.42 21.06 -13.23
N VAL A 34 -17.72 21.04 -12.94
CA VAL A 34 -18.78 20.96 -13.95
C VAL A 34 -18.80 22.19 -14.84
N THR A 35 -18.77 23.40 -14.24
CA THR A 35 -18.74 24.68 -14.97
C THR A 35 -17.56 24.78 -15.92
N HIS A 36 -16.40 24.24 -15.53
CA HIS A 36 -15.20 24.21 -16.37
C HIS A 36 -15.11 23.00 -17.31
N GLY A 37 -16.14 22.15 -17.38
CA GLY A 37 -16.21 21.01 -18.30
C GLY A 37 -15.25 19.86 -17.96
N VAL A 38 -14.75 19.79 -16.72
CA VAL A 38 -13.86 18.69 -16.28
C VAL A 38 -14.63 17.39 -16.16
N ILE A 39 -15.88 17.47 -15.70
CA ILE A 39 -16.80 16.34 -15.51
C ILE A 39 -18.24 16.79 -15.83
N PRO A 40 -19.13 15.88 -16.25
CA PRO A 40 -20.52 16.23 -16.47
C PRO A 40 -21.29 16.41 -15.16
N GLU A 41 -22.36 17.19 -15.21
CA GLU A 41 -23.31 17.32 -14.09
C GLU A 41 -23.87 15.94 -13.69
N GLY A 42 -24.06 15.73 -12.40
CA GLY A 42 -24.55 14.45 -11.85
C GLY A 42 -23.55 13.29 -11.92
N PHE A 43 -22.31 13.52 -12.37
CA PHE A 43 -21.28 12.46 -12.38
C PHE A 43 -20.89 12.02 -10.97
N VAL A 44 -20.59 12.97 -10.08
CA VAL A 44 -20.05 12.67 -8.76
C VAL A 44 -21.13 12.15 -7.84
N ASN A 45 -20.92 10.96 -7.28
CA ASN A 45 -21.73 10.42 -6.18
C ASN A 45 -20.88 9.87 -5.03
N SER A 46 -19.57 10.10 -5.08
CA SER A 46 -18.62 9.74 -4.02
C SER A 46 -17.56 10.83 -3.90
N ALA A 47 -17.43 11.39 -2.70
CA ALA A 47 -16.35 12.29 -2.32
C ALA A 47 -15.58 11.70 -1.13
N VAL A 48 -14.25 11.60 -1.27
CA VAL A 48 -13.35 11.19 -0.17
C VAL A 48 -12.38 12.32 0.12
N ILE A 49 -12.24 12.68 1.39
CA ILE A 49 -11.23 13.62 1.85
C ILE A 49 -10.13 12.84 2.54
N ASN A 50 -8.92 12.86 1.97
CA ASN A 50 -7.73 12.36 2.65
C ASN A 50 -6.96 13.55 3.22
N ASP A 51 -6.76 13.58 4.54
CA ASP A 51 -5.96 14.58 5.25
C ASP A 51 -4.67 13.92 5.76
N TYR A 52 -3.53 14.41 5.28
CA TYR A 52 -2.20 13.88 5.54
C TYR A 52 -1.42 14.82 6.46
N GLN A 53 -0.81 14.23 7.48
CA GLN A 53 0.22 14.88 8.30
C GLN A 53 1.59 14.78 7.61
N PRO A 54 2.59 15.59 8.01
CA PRO A 54 3.96 15.47 7.52
C PRO A 54 4.49 14.03 7.61
N GLY A 55 5.12 13.54 6.54
CA GLY A 55 5.56 12.15 6.42
C GLY A 55 4.43 11.15 6.11
N GLY A 56 3.19 11.61 5.98
CA GLY A 56 2.05 10.81 5.56
C GLY A 56 2.26 10.21 4.16
N CYS A 57 1.64 9.07 3.89
CA CYS A 57 1.78 8.39 2.62
C CYS A 57 0.53 7.57 2.27
N ILE A 58 0.45 7.15 1.01
CA ILE A 58 -0.45 6.08 0.58
C ILE A 58 0.36 5.07 -0.23
N VAL A 59 0.23 3.80 0.13
CA VAL A 59 0.91 2.70 -0.55
C VAL A 59 0.40 2.59 -1.99
N SER A 60 1.26 2.10 -2.88
CA SER A 60 0.93 1.88 -4.28
C SER A 60 -0.33 1.04 -4.46
N HIS A 61 -1.31 1.57 -5.20
CA HIS A 61 -2.57 0.89 -5.50
C HIS A 61 -3.16 1.39 -6.82
N VAL A 62 -4.22 0.72 -7.28
CA VAL A 62 -5.10 1.16 -8.37
C VAL A 62 -6.48 1.38 -7.76
N ASP A 63 -7.17 2.46 -8.14
CA ASP A 63 -8.56 2.67 -7.72
C ASP A 63 -9.43 1.49 -8.18
N PRO A 64 -10.22 0.85 -7.28
CA PRO A 64 -10.91 -0.40 -7.58
C PRO A 64 -11.82 -0.28 -8.81
N ILE A 65 -11.45 -0.95 -9.90
CA ILE A 65 -12.13 -0.83 -11.20
C ILE A 65 -13.56 -1.36 -11.21
N HIS A 66 -13.83 -2.37 -10.38
CA HIS A 66 -15.18 -2.90 -10.17
C HIS A 66 -16.05 -2.01 -9.26
N ILE A 67 -15.50 -0.94 -8.68
CA ILE A 67 -16.25 -0.02 -7.82
C ILE A 67 -16.48 1.32 -8.49
N PHE A 68 -15.47 1.88 -9.16
CA PHE A 68 -15.53 3.25 -9.67
C PHE A 68 -15.46 3.32 -11.19
N GLU A 69 -16.35 4.12 -11.79
CA GLU A 69 -16.21 4.58 -13.16
C GLU A 69 -15.01 5.53 -13.29
N ARG A 70 -14.57 5.77 -14.52
CA ARG A 70 -13.53 6.75 -14.87
C ARG A 70 -14.22 7.99 -15.47
N PRO A 71 -13.60 9.19 -15.38
CA PRO A 71 -12.32 9.46 -14.75
C PRO A 71 -12.38 9.51 -13.22
N ILE A 72 -11.22 9.37 -12.58
CA ILE A 72 -11.01 9.68 -11.16
C ILE A 72 -10.50 11.12 -11.07
N VAL A 73 -11.21 12.00 -10.36
CA VAL A 73 -10.81 13.40 -10.22
C VAL A 73 -10.32 13.66 -8.80
N SER A 74 -9.23 14.39 -8.66
CA SER A 74 -8.72 14.81 -7.35
C SER A 74 -8.31 16.28 -7.34
N VAL A 75 -8.58 16.95 -6.22
CA VAL A 75 -8.25 18.37 -6.01
C VAL A 75 -7.39 18.51 -4.76
N SER A 76 -6.20 19.09 -4.90
CA SER A 76 -5.22 19.19 -3.80
C SER A 76 -5.38 20.48 -2.99
N PHE A 77 -5.20 20.40 -1.67
CA PHE A 77 -5.35 21.51 -0.72
C PHE A 77 -4.19 21.55 0.30
N PHE A 78 -4.12 22.69 1.00
CA PHE A 78 -3.10 23.07 1.99
C PHE A 78 -1.69 23.27 1.43
N SER A 79 -1.11 22.27 0.77
CA SER A 79 0.29 22.31 0.33
C SER A 79 0.55 21.54 -0.95
N ASP A 80 1.69 21.84 -1.55
CA ASP A 80 2.20 21.16 -2.74
C ASP A 80 2.78 19.80 -2.39
N SER A 81 2.66 18.84 -3.31
CA SER A 81 3.20 17.48 -3.18
C SER A 81 3.42 16.88 -4.57
N ALA A 82 3.65 15.57 -4.64
CA ALA A 82 3.59 14.83 -5.89
C ALA A 82 2.77 13.54 -5.77
N LEU A 83 2.08 13.20 -6.85
CA LEU A 83 1.51 11.89 -7.11
C LEU A 83 2.50 11.08 -7.94
N CYS A 84 2.89 9.92 -7.46
CA CYS A 84 3.87 9.07 -8.12
C CYS A 84 3.19 7.86 -8.73
N PHE A 85 3.63 7.44 -9.92
CA PHE A 85 3.13 6.24 -10.61
C PHE A 85 4.22 5.16 -10.72
N GLY A 86 3.82 3.89 -10.59
CA GLY A 86 4.71 2.74 -10.78
C GLY A 86 5.68 2.48 -9.63
N CYS A 87 5.43 3.02 -8.44
CA CYS A 87 6.27 2.81 -7.28
C CYS A 87 6.11 1.40 -6.69
N LYS A 88 7.23 0.79 -6.29
CA LYS A 88 7.26 -0.43 -5.48
C LYS A 88 7.62 -0.08 -4.04
N PHE A 89 6.79 -0.50 -3.11
CA PHE A 89 7.05 -0.36 -1.67
C PHE A 89 7.73 -1.62 -1.16
N GLN A 90 8.83 -1.45 -0.44
CA GLN A 90 9.45 -2.49 0.38
C GLN A 90 9.19 -2.14 1.84
N PHE A 91 8.80 -3.14 2.62
CA PHE A 91 8.54 -2.96 4.04
C PHE A 91 9.71 -3.52 4.86
N LYS A 92 10.01 -2.90 6.00
CA LYS A 92 11.09 -3.24 6.96
C LYS A 92 12.53 -3.01 6.44
N PRO A 93 13.02 -1.76 6.34
CA PRO A 93 12.32 -0.48 6.58
C PRO A 93 11.48 -0.06 5.35
N ILE A 94 10.59 0.93 5.51
CA ILE A 94 9.82 1.45 4.37
C ILE A 94 10.79 2.08 3.37
N ARG A 95 10.90 1.48 2.19
CA ARG A 95 11.62 2.03 1.05
C ARG A 95 10.66 2.09 -0.12
N VAL A 96 10.76 3.16 -0.90
CA VAL A 96 9.98 3.33 -2.12
C VAL A 96 10.96 3.38 -3.29
N SER A 97 10.69 2.63 -4.34
CA SER A 97 11.47 2.72 -5.58
C SER A 97 11.34 4.11 -6.21
N GLU A 98 12.20 4.38 -7.19
CA GLU A 98 11.94 5.49 -8.09
C GLU A 98 10.61 5.25 -8.83
N PRO A 99 9.79 6.31 -9.01
CA PRO A 99 8.56 6.22 -9.77
C PRO A 99 8.85 6.12 -11.27
N VAL A 100 7.95 5.50 -12.01
CA VAL A 100 7.89 5.63 -13.48
C VAL A 100 7.57 7.07 -13.87
N LEU A 101 6.66 7.71 -13.14
CA LEU A 101 6.33 9.13 -13.31
C LEU A 101 6.17 9.82 -11.96
N TYR A 102 6.81 10.97 -11.82
CA TYR A 102 6.62 11.92 -10.73
C TYR A 102 5.74 13.08 -11.23
N LEU A 103 4.50 13.17 -10.76
CA LEU A 103 3.56 14.22 -11.14
C LEU A 103 3.44 15.25 -10.01
N PRO A 104 3.98 16.48 -10.15
CA PRO A 104 3.73 17.54 -9.19
C PRO A 104 2.23 17.85 -9.10
N VAL A 105 1.70 17.88 -7.88
CA VAL A 105 0.32 18.24 -7.57
C VAL A 105 0.31 19.41 -6.60
N GLY A 106 0.28 20.61 -7.17
CA GLY A 106 0.26 21.86 -6.40
C GLY A 106 -1.07 22.08 -5.69
N ARG A 107 -1.08 22.93 -4.66
CA ARG A 107 -2.30 23.40 -4.02
C ARG A 107 -3.25 24.03 -5.06
N GLY A 108 -4.51 23.62 -5.03
CA GLY A 108 -5.54 24.04 -5.98
C GLY A 108 -5.49 23.32 -7.33
N SER A 109 -4.50 22.45 -7.57
CA SER A 109 -4.45 21.68 -8.80
C SER A 109 -5.56 20.63 -8.84
N VAL A 110 -6.12 20.45 -10.04
CA VAL A 110 -7.07 19.39 -10.38
C VAL A 110 -6.32 18.35 -11.20
N THR A 111 -6.34 17.09 -10.74
CA THR A 111 -5.75 15.96 -11.46
C THR A 111 -6.85 14.99 -11.87
N VAL A 112 -6.89 14.65 -13.16
CA VAL A 112 -7.87 13.75 -13.76
C VAL A 112 -7.14 12.50 -14.25
N LEU A 113 -7.51 11.33 -13.71
CA LEU A 113 -6.93 10.05 -14.10
C LEU A 113 -7.92 9.25 -14.94
N SER A 114 -7.45 8.78 -16.10
CA SER A 114 -8.21 7.94 -17.04
C SER A 114 -7.28 7.04 -17.85
N GLY A 115 -7.83 5.98 -18.45
CA GLY A 115 -7.08 5.03 -19.28
C GLY A 115 -5.91 4.43 -18.51
N TYR A 116 -4.75 4.33 -19.16
CA TYR A 116 -3.55 3.69 -18.60
C TYR A 116 -3.22 4.17 -17.17
N ALA A 117 -3.29 5.48 -16.92
CA ALA A 117 -2.96 6.08 -15.62
C ALA A 117 -3.94 5.68 -14.49
N ALA A 118 -5.17 5.31 -14.82
CA ALA A 118 -6.19 4.88 -13.87
C ALA A 118 -6.31 3.35 -13.77
N ASP A 119 -5.87 2.61 -14.78
CA ASP A 119 -6.21 1.19 -14.96
C ASP A 119 -5.00 0.26 -14.91
N ASP A 120 -3.88 0.66 -15.52
CA ASP A 120 -2.76 -0.25 -15.82
C ASP A 120 -1.50 0.04 -14.98
N ILE A 121 -1.45 1.18 -14.29
CA ILE A 121 -0.33 1.56 -13.44
C ILE A 121 -0.80 1.97 -12.04
N THR A 122 -0.08 1.46 -11.04
CA THR A 122 -0.31 1.84 -9.64
C THR A 122 0.12 3.27 -9.38
N HIS A 123 -0.56 3.96 -8.48
CA HIS A 123 -0.16 5.28 -8.00
C HIS A 123 -0.01 5.30 -6.47
N CYS A 124 0.82 6.22 -5.98
CA CYS A 124 1.12 6.36 -4.57
C CYS A 124 1.51 7.80 -4.21
N ILE A 125 1.54 8.09 -2.91
CA ILE A 125 2.19 9.28 -2.34
C ILE A 125 3.31 8.78 -1.46
N ARG A 126 4.54 9.26 -1.66
CA ARG A 126 5.69 8.83 -0.87
C ARG A 126 5.82 9.70 0.39
N PRO A 127 6.28 9.17 1.53
CA PRO A 127 6.43 9.95 2.77
C PRO A 127 7.22 11.24 2.61
N GLN A 128 8.29 11.21 1.81
CA GLN A 128 9.16 12.37 1.57
C GLN A 128 8.53 13.49 0.75
N ASP A 129 7.41 13.21 0.05
CA ASP A 129 6.71 14.20 -0.77
C ASP A 129 5.66 14.99 0.05
N ILE A 130 5.31 14.53 1.26
CA ILE A 130 4.41 15.22 2.20
C ILE A 130 5.24 15.89 3.29
N LYS A 131 5.68 17.12 3.04
CA LYS A 131 6.56 17.88 3.96
C LYS A 131 5.79 18.65 5.03
N GLU A 132 4.56 19.03 4.72
CA GLU A 132 3.65 19.77 5.59
C GLU A 132 2.24 19.16 5.46
N ARG A 133 1.25 19.66 6.21
CA ARG A 133 -0.12 19.16 6.13
C ARG A 133 -0.64 19.29 4.69
N ARG A 134 -1.22 18.22 4.16
CA ARG A 134 -1.82 18.19 2.83
C ARG A 134 -3.20 17.54 2.90
N ALA A 135 -4.17 18.09 2.20
CA ALA A 135 -5.44 17.39 1.98
C ALA A 135 -5.71 17.22 0.48
N VAL A 136 -6.52 16.22 0.14
CA VAL A 136 -7.02 16.01 -1.22
C VAL A 136 -8.48 15.56 -1.14
N ILE A 137 -9.32 16.16 -1.98
CA ILE A 137 -10.69 15.69 -2.20
C ILE A 137 -10.68 14.85 -3.47
N ILE A 138 -11.12 13.61 -3.38
CA ILE A 138 -11.21 12.65 -4.49
C ILE A 138 -12.68 12.47 -4.84
N LEU A 139 -13.05 12.84 -6.07
CA LEU A 139 -14.41 12.83 -6.59
C LEU A 139 -14.53 11.73 -7.64
N ARG A 140 -15.52 10.85 -7.44
CA ARG A 140 -15.71 9.65 -8.25
C ARG A 140 -17.19 9.35 -8.45
N LYS A 141 -17.44 8.49 -9.43
CA LYS A 141 -18.74 7.86 -9.66
C LYS A 141 -18.65 6.37 -9.37
N THR A 142 -19.48 5.86 -8.46
CA THR A 142 -19.59 4.41 -8.25
C THR A 142 -20.33 3.77 -9.40
N ARG A 143 -19.86 2.61 -9.88
CA ARG A 143 -20.58 1.86 -10.89
C ARG A 143 -21.96 1.40 -10.37
N PRO A 144 -23.00 1.30 -11.22
CA PRO A 144 -24.31 0.79 -10.82
C PRO A 144 -24.26 -0.66 -10.32
N ASP A 145 -23.37 -1.47 -10.89
CA ASP A 145 -23.13 -2.89 -10.59
C ASP A 145 -22.07 -3.13 -9.50
N ALA A 146 -21.55 -2.06 -8.88
CA ALA A 146 -20.50 -2.18 -7.87
C ALA A 146 -20.97 -3.03 -6.68
N PRO A 147 -20.22 -4.06 -6.28
CA PRO A 147 -20.66 -4.99 -5.26
C PRO A 147 -20.74 -4.31 -3.89
N ARG A 148 -21.86 -4.54 -3.18
CA ARG A 148 -22.17 -3.96 -1.87
C ARG A 148 -22.14 -5.02 -0.78
N LEU A 149 -21.94 -4.58 0.46
CA LEU A 149 -22.20 -5.41 1.63
C LEU A 149 -23.70 -5.63 1.77
N ASN A 150 -24.10 -6.88 2.01
CA ASN A 150 -25.49 -7.21 2.29
C ASN A 150 -25.78 -6.87 3.76
N SER A 151 -26.88 -6.16 4.02
CA SER A 151 -27.35 -5.90 5.39
C SER A 151 -27.67 -7.20 6.16
N SER A 152 -28.00 -8.28 5.45
CA SER A 152 -28.42 -9.56 6.01
C SER A 152 -27.29 -10.52 6.43
N SER A 153 -26.02 -10.23 6.10
CA SER A 153 -24.88 -11.10 6.47
C SER A 153 -24.26 -10.80 7.84
N LEU A 154 -24.86 -9.90 8.63
CA LEU A 154 -24.44 -9.60 10.00
C LEU A 154 -25.22 -10.39 11.07
N SER A 155 -26.17 -11.25 10.69
CA SER A 155 -26.75 -12.23 11.62
C SER A 155 -25.87 -13.48 11.68
N PRO A 156 -25.24 -13.81 12.82
CA PRO A 156 -24.73 -15.16 12.98
C PRO A 156 -25.95 -16.07 13.06
N SER A 157 -26.20 -16.89 12.03
CA SER A 157 -27.11 -18.02 12.14
C SER A 157 -26.54 -18.97 13.19
N ILE A 158 -26.99 -18.83 14.43
CA ILE A 158 -26.70 -19.78 15.52
C ILE A 158 -27.52 -21.04 15.25
N HIS A 159 -27.01 -21.89 14.35
CA HIS A 159 -27.33 -23.30 14.31
C HIS A 159 -26.04 -24.11 14.30
N SER A 160 -25.35 -24.10 15.44
CA SER A 160 -24.49 -25.21 15.85
C SER A 160 -24.56 -25.29 17.37
N SER A 161 -25.24 -26.32 17.84
CA SER A 161 -25.33 -26.70 19.24
C SER A 161 -23.95 -27.05 19.77
N GLU A 162 -23.33 -26.16 20.55
CA GLU A 162 -22.29 -26.58 21.49
C GLU A 162 -22.08 -25.52 22.59
N ARG A 163 -22.32 -25.98 23.83
CA ARG A 163 -22.04 -25.42 25.16
C ARG A 163 -21.76 -23.91 25.27
N ARG A 164 -22.77 -23.18 25.77
CA ARG A 164 -22.64 -21.83 26.34
C ARG A 164 -21.68 -21.85 27.54
N HIS A 165 -20.44 -21.40 27.35
CA HIS A 165 -19.62 -20.89 28.44
C HIS A 165 -19.99 -19.43 28.72
N ILE A 166 -20.56 -19.18 29.90
CA ILE A 166 -20.88 -17.86 30.43
C ILE A 166 -19.59 -17.06 30.58
N LEU A 167 -19.41 -16.02 29.75
CA LEU A 167 -18.36 -15.03 29.95
C LEU A 167 -18.96 -13.79 30.63
N LYS A 168 -18.48 -13.53 31.84
CA LYS A 168 -18.88 -12.44 32.74
C LYS A 168 -18.69 -11.07 32.06
N ALA A 169 -19.64 -10.17 32.34
CA ALA A 169 -19.59 -8.77 31.95
C ALA A 169 -18.32 -8.06 32.46
N LYS A 170 -17.63 -7.33 31.57
CA LYS A 170 -16.70 -6.26 31.95
C LYS A 170 -17.04 -4.99 31.19
N ARG A 171 -17.66 -4.05 31.91
CA ARG A 171 -17.59 -2.61 31.64
C ARG A 171 -16.13 -2.15 31.76
N SER A 172 -15.64 -1.39 30.80
CA SER A 172 -14.66 -0.31 30.99
C SER A 172 -14.45 0.43 29.68
N HIS A 173 -14.92 1.69 29.64
CA HIS A 173 -14.50 2.69 28.67
C HIS A 173 -12.97 2.77 28.67
N ARG A 174 -12.31 2.31 27.60
CA ARG A 174 -10.93 2.67 27.31
C ARG A 174 -10.93 3.78 26.27
N LYS A 175 -10.30 4.90 26.58
CA LYS A 175 -9.98 5.95 25.60
C LYS A 175 -9.12 5.32 24.49
N ALA A 176 -9.39 5.72 23.25
CA ALA A 176 -8.62 5.28 22.09
C ALA A 176 -7.15 5.69 22.24
N ASP A 177 -6.26 4.79 21.83
CA ASP A 177 -4.81 5.01 21.81
C ASP A 177 -4.48 6.10 20.78
N PRO A 178 -3.91 7.27 21.19
CA PRO A 178 -3.58 8.36 20.27
C PRO A 178 -2.54 7.95 19.21
N ASP A 179 -1.79 6.86 19.42
CA ASP A 179 -0.76 6.38 18.49
C ASP A 179 -1.28 5.30 17.51
N ALA A 180 -2.57 4.96 17.58
CA ALA A 180 -3.20 3.99 16.67
C ALA A 180 -3.13 4.43 15.20
N ALA A 181 -2.97 5.74 14.94
CA ALA A 181 -2.79 6.30 13.60
C ALA A 181 -1.36 6.13 13.06
N HIS A 182 -0.35 5.91 13.92
CA HIS A 182 1.05 5.75 13.52
C HIS A 182 1.50 4.29 13.46
N ARG A 183 0.69 3.36 13.95
CA ARG A 183 1.00 1.93 13.83
C ARG A 183 0.82 1.49 12.37
N PRO A 184 1.84 0.89 11.73
CA PRO A 184 1.69 0.36 10.38
C PRO A 184 0.59 -0.70 10.38
N ARG A 185 -0.48 -0.44 9.63
CA ARG A 185 -1.57 -1.41 9.40
C ARG A 185 -1.01 -2.49 8.48
N ILE A 186 -0.70 -3.64 9.06
CA ILE A 186 -0.27 -4.83 8.29
C ILE A 186 -1.45 -5.24 7.41
N LEU A 187 -1.31 -5.03 6.10
CA LEU A 187 -2.30 -5.43 5.11
C LEU A 187 -2.32 -6.96 5.00
N GLU A 188 -3.41 -7.55 4.54
CA GLU A 188 -3.50 -9.02 4.42
C GLU A 188 -2.44 -9.59 3.47
N MET A 189 -2.05 -8.82 2.45
CA MET A 189 -0.94 -9.15 1.56
C MET A 189 0.41 -9.22 2.29
N ASP A 190 0.62 -8.41 3.34
CA ASP A 190 1.81 -8.51 4.19
C ASP A 190 1.79 -9.78 5.04
N LYS A 191 0.61 -10.25 5.46
CA LYS A 191 0.47 -11.54 6.15
C LYS A 191 0.78 -12.69 5.21
N GLU A 192 0.33 -12.63 3.95
CA GLU A 192 0.61 -13.61 2.90
C GLU A 192 2.13 -13.69 2.59
N LEU A 193 2.77 -12.53 2.39
CA LEU A 193 4.22 -12.43 2.18
C LEU A 193 5.02 -12.94 3.39
N GLN A 194 4.57 -12.64 4.61
CA GLN A 194 5.21 -13.12 5.83
C GLN A 194 5.03 -14.64 6.02
N ARG A 195 3.88 -15.22 5.64
CA ARG A 195 3.69 -16.68 5.60
C ARG A 195 4.61 -17.36 4.57
N ARG A 196 4.74 -16.80 3.36
CA ARG A 196 5.64 -17.32 2.31
C ARG A 196 7.12 -17.22 2.71
N SER A 197 7.50 -16.14 3.39
CA SER A 197 8.85 -15.99 3.98
C SER A 197 9.16 -17.08 5.01
N LEU A 198 8.22 -17.42 5.89
CA LEU A 198 8.42 -18.46 6.91
C LEU A 198 8.53 -19.85 6.29
N SER A 199 7.71 -20.17 5.28
CA SER A 199 7.81 -21.47 4.60
C SER A 199 9.12 -21.63 3.79
N SER A 200 9.65 -20.53 3.23
CA SER A 200 10.95 -20.52 2.55
C SER A 200 12.14 -20.73 3.50
N ARG A 201 12.00 -20.31 4.77
CA ARG A 201 13.01 -20.55 5.82
C ARG A 201 13.00 -21.99 6.32
N GLN A 202 11.84 -22.62 6.41
CA GLN A 202 11.72 -24.04 6.79
C GLN A 202 12.36 -24.96 5.76
N ARG A 203 12.24 -24.67 4.45
CA ARG A 203 12.88 -25.46 3.39
C ARG A 203 14.41 -25.36 3.33
N ARG A 204 15.03 -24.44 4.07
CA ARG A 204 16.50 -24.29 4.12
C ARG A 204 17.13 -24.98 5.34
N HIS A 205 16.34 -25.55 6.25
CA HIS A 205 16.85 -26.17 7.47
C HIS A 205 16.85 -27.70 7.44
N ASP A 206 16.25 -28.33 6.41
CA ASP A 206 16.26 -29.78 6.23
C ASP A 206 17.21 -30.16 5.09
N GLY A 207 18.49 -30.26 5.41
CA GLY A 207 19.49 -30.85 4.51
C GLY A 207 20.88 -30.28 4.65
N ASP A 208 21.57 -30.57 5.76
CA ASP A 208 22.97 -31.01 5.69
C ASP A 208 23.42 -31.61 7.03
N SER A 209 23.40 -32.94 7.12
CA SER A 209 24.12 -33.68 8.16
C SER A 209 24.38 -35.11 7.67
N SER A 210 25.57 -35.38 7.16
CA SER A 210 26.34 -36.58 7.55
C SER A 210 27.76 -36.57 6.97
N GLU A 211 28.67 -36.92 7.85
CA GLU A 211 30.12 -37.03 7.72
C GLU A 211 30.55 -38.07 6.67
N ASN A 212 31.78 -37.97 6.16
CA ASN A 212 32.76 -39.05 6.33
C ASN A 212 34.21 -38.67 5.96
N SER A 213 35.07 -39.00 6.91
CA SER A 213 36.53 -38.99 6.91
C SER A 213 37.08 -40.31 6.39
N TRP A 214 38.06 -40.28 5.47
CA TRP A 214 38.99 -41.38 5.21
C TRP A 214 40.39 -40.86 4.83
N ARG A 215 41.39 -41.72 5.08
CA ARG A 215 42.77 -41.44 5.49
C ARG A 215 43.80 -41.39 4.34
N ARG A 216 44.97 -40.83 4.68
CA ARG A 216 46.31 -40.80 4.04
C ARG A 216 46.77 -42.09 3.31
N ALA A 217 47.50 -41.90 2.21
CA ALA A 217 48.76 -42.55 1.79
C ALA A 217 49.27 -41.79 0.53
N ASP A 218 50.39 -41.05 0.55
CA ASP A 218 51.82 -41.42 0.43
C ASP A 218 52.40 -41.25 -1.00
N GLU A 219 53.40 -40.37 -1.07
CA GLU A 219 54.54 -40.17 -1.99
C GLU A 219 54.54 -40.61 -3.48
N ARG A 220 54.91 -39.66 -4.37
CA ARG A 220 56.21 -39.64 -5.10
C ARG A 220 56.33 -38.48 -6.10
N GLU A 221 57.39 -37.69 -5.93
CA GLU A 221 58.06 -36.75 -6.86
C GLU A 221 58.87 -37.55 -7.93
N PRO A 222 59.25 -37.00 -9.11
CA PRO A 222 60.28 -35.94 -9.19
C PRO A 222 60.20 -34.90 -10.35
N GLY A 223 60.52 -33.64 -10.02
CA GLY A 223 61.76 -32.98 -10.46
C GLY A 223 61.81 -32.06 -11.70
N SER A 224 62.38 -30.85 -11.47
CA SER A 224 63.15 -29.96 -12.39
C SER A 224 62.36 -28.97 -13.27
N ARG A 225 62.64 -27.65 -13.43
CA ARG A 225 63.59 -26.65 -12.89
C ARG A 225 63.28 -25.28 -13.57
N TYR A 226 63.63 -24.16 -12.89
CA TYR A 226 63.92 -22.78 -13.39
C TYR A 226 62.90 -21.61 -13.26
N THR A 227 63.26 -20.70 -12.31
CA THR A 227 63.43 -19.22 -12.33
C THR A 227 62.25 -18.22 -12.41
N HIS A 228 62.19 -17.37 -11.35
CA HIS A 228 62.02 -15.89 -11.27
C HIS A 228 61.03 -15.20 -12.25
N ASP A 229 60.12 -14.28 -11.88
CA ASP A 229 60.33 -13.13 -10.99
C ASP A 229 59.01 -12.44 -10.52
N HIS A 230 59.13 -11.77 -9.37
CA HIS A 230 58.45 -10.56 -8.87
C HIS A 230 56.91 -10.39 -8.76
N ALA A 231 56.48 -10.31 -7.50
CA ALA A 231 55.33 -9.53 -7.02
C ALA A 231 55.66 -8.01 -6.96
N PRO A 232 54.66 -7.12 -6.74
CA PRO A 232 54.37 -6.75 -5.35
C PRO A 232 52.88 -6.49 -5.03
N ALA A 233 52.64 -6.25 -3.75
CA ALA A 233 51.37 -6.27 -3.04
C ALA A 233 50.75 -4.88 -2.74
N ARG A 234 49.43 -4.89 -2.54
CA ARG A 234 48.59 -4.24 -1.49
C ARG A 234 48.37 -2.70 -1.40
N ARG A 235 47.06 -2.38 -1.34
CA ARG A 235 46.30 -1.33 -0.57
C ARG A 235 46.50 0.14 -1.01
N VAL A 236 45.47 0.99 -1.09
CA VAL A 236 44.69 1.60 0.02
C VAL A 236 43.40 2.26 -0.50
N LYS A 237 42.42 2.36 0.42
CA LYS A 237 41.05 2.90 0.37
C LYS A 237 41.05 4.44 0.53
N MET A 238 40.22 5.19 -0.19
CA MET A 238 39.82 6.56 0.20
C MET A 238 38.35 6.85 -0.09
N ARG A 239 37.72 7.54 0.87
CA ARG A 239 36.33 8.02 0.93
C ARG A 239 36.42 9.49 1.38
N ARG A 240 35.71 10.42 0.72
CA ARG A 240 35.42 11.79 1.20
C ARG A 240 34.05 12.18 0.64
N HIS A 241 33.05 12.24 1.52
CA HIS A 241 32.39 13.42 2.14
C HIS A 241 31.12 13.75 1.39
#